data_AF-A0A926NGS4-F1
#
_entry.id   AF-A0A926NGS4-F1
#
_cell.length_a   1.000
_cell.length_b   1.000
_cell.length_c   1.000
_cell.angle_alpha   90.00
_cell.angle_beta   90.00
_cell.angle_gamma   90.00
#
_symmetry.space_group_name_H-M   'P 1'
#
loop_
_entity.id
_entity.type
_entity.pdbx_description
1 polymer ?
#
loop_
_entity_poly.entity_id
_entity_poly.type
_entity_poly.pdbx_seq_one_letter_code
_entity_poly.pdbx_strand_id
1 'polypeptide(L)'
;MSIQQATYDRTKAVQYANKYWNSANPAFRQFDDDCTNYVSQCIHAGDLPMVYSSSKSKGWWYRRRGGLADTWSFSWAVAHSLFNYLKAGGPTGNTIEVSSPQQLRAGDVICYDWEGDGRWNHNAIVTGFDYYGNPLVNAHTYNSQYRDWRYLNSPAWTEKTKYAFFHIR
;
A
#
# COMPACT_ATOMS: atom_id res chain seq x y z
N MET A 1 -23.48 -8.32 -20.06
CA MET A 1 -23.42 -7.81 -18.68
C MET A 1 -22.29 -6.79 -18.63
N SER A 2 -22.60 -5.51 -18.49
CA SER A 2 -21.59 -4.47 -18.32
C SER A 2 -20.93 -4.66 -16.95
N ILE A 3 -19.66 -5.04 -16.93
CA ILE A 3 -18.85 -4.96 -15.72
C ILE A 3 -18.78 -3.48 -15.38
N GLN A 4 -19.49 -3.04 -14.35
CA GLN A 4 -19.24 -1.74 -13.77
C GLN A 4 -17.79 -1.77 -13.30
N GLN A 5 -16.90 -1.02 -13.96
CA GLN A 5 -15.54 -0.85 -13.48
C GLN A 5 -15.64 -0.29 -12.06
N ALA A 6 -15.36 -1.12 -11.06
CA ALA A 6 -15.24 -0.67 -9.69
C ALA A 6 -14.14 0.41 -9.67
N THR A 7 -14.56 1.66 -9.54
CA THR A 7 -13.64 2.80 -9.52
C THR A 7 -13.07 2.89 -8.11
N TYR A 8 -11.75 3.04 -8.00
CA TYR A 8 -11.08 3.15 -6.72
C TYR A 8 -11.52 4.42 -5.96
N ASP A 9 -12.18 4.25 -4.81
CA ASP A 9 -12.57 5.34 -3.92
C ASP A 9 -11.39 5.74 -3.03
N ARG A 10 -10.60 6.67 -3.57
CA ARG A 10 -9.44 7.26 -2.90
C ARG A 10 -9.79 7.90 -1.56
N THR A 11 -10.98 8.49 -1.44
CA THR A 11 -11.40 9.16 -0.22
C THR A 11 -11.61 8.13 0.89
N LYS A 12 -12.26 6.99 0.60
CA LYS A 12 -12.38 5.90 1.58
C LYS A 12 -11.05 5.29 1.97
N ALA A 13 -10.14 5.10 1.01
CA ALA A 13 -8.79 4.60 1.30
C ALA A 13 -8.04 5.51 2.29
N VAL A 14 -8.11 6.83 2.07
CA VAL A 14 -7.49 7.83 2.96
C VAL A 14 -8.19 7.90 4.32
N GLN A 15 -9.52 7.82 4.35
CA GLN A 15 -10.27 7.75 5.62
C GLN A 15 -9.89 6.53 6.44
N TYR A 16 -9.75 5.37 5.79
CA TYR A 16 -9.28 4.16 6.44
C TYR A 16 -7.87 4.34 6.99
N ALA A 17 -6.96 4.88 6.18
CA ALA A 17 -5.58 5.14 6.59
C ALA A 17 -5.52 6.10 7.79
N ASN A 18 -6.33 7.16 7.80
CA ASN A 18 -6.39 8.11 8.92
C ASN A 18 -7.06 7.53 10.16
N LYS A 19 -7.96 6.55 10.02
CA LYS A 19 -8.60 5.89 11.15
C LYS A 19 -7.66 4.91 11.85
N TYR A 20 -6.90 4.13 11.08
CA TYR A 20 -6.11 3.02 11.60
C TYR A 20 -4.61 3.31 11.70
N TRP A 21 -4.13 4.54 11.45
CA TRP A 21 -2.70 4.87 11.43
C TRP A 21 -1.89 4.44 12.67
N ASN A 22 -2.53 4.34 13.86
CA ASN A 22 -1.92 3.93 15.12
C ASN A 22 -2.54 2.68 15.75
N SER A 23 -3.38 1.94 15.01
CA SER A 23 -4.09 0.78 15.56
C SER A 23 -4.35 -0.29 14.51
N ALA A 24 -4.32 -1.56 14.91
CA ALA A 24 -4.71 -2.64 14.02
C ALA A 24 -6.24 -2.69 13.86
N ASN A 25 -6.72 -2.91 12.63
CA ASN A 25 -8.13 -3.21 12.41
C ASN A 25 -8.42 -4.68 12.78
N PRO A 26 -9.30 -4.97 13.76
CA PRO A 26 -9.61 -6.34 14.19
C PRO A 26 -10.29 -7.21 13.12
N ALA A 27 -10.72 -6.63 11.99
CA ALA A 27 -11.20 -7.38 10.85
C ALA A 27 -10.08 -8.14 10.11
N PHE A 28 -8.82 -7.77 10.34
CA PHE A 28 -7.63 -8.33 9.70
C PHE A 28 -6.63 -8.83 10.74
N ARG A 29 -5.78 -9.75 10.30
CA ARG A 29 -4.63 -10.20 11.07
C ARG A 29 -3.62 -9.06 11.19
N GLN A 30 -3.11 -8.86 12.39
CA GLN A 30 -1.95 -8.01 12.66
C GLN A 30 -0.66 -8.80 12.44
N PHE A 31 0.30 -8.19 11.78
CA PHE A 31 1.66 -8.69 11.62
C PHE A 31 2.65 -7.84 12.43
N ASP A 32 3.83 -8.37 12.72
CA ASP A 32 4.92 -7.57 13.30
C ASP A 32 5.45 -6.58 12.24
N ASP A 33 5.73 -7.08 11.03
CA ASP A 33 6.00 -6.28 9.84
C ASP A 33 4.69 -6.03 9.06
N ASP A 34 4.02 -4.94 9.39
CA ASP A 34 2.62 -4.71 8.97
C ASP A 34 2.44 -3.71 7.82
N CYS A 35 3.51 -3.07 7.34
CA CYS A 35 3.42 -2.01 6.33
C CYS A 35 2.57 -2.38 5.11
N THR A 36 2.82 -3.54 4.49
CA THR A 36 2.09 -4.00 3.29
C THR A 36 0.67 -4.43 3.60
N ASN A 37 0.44 -5.07 4.74
CA ASN A 37 -0.89 -5.50 5.16
C ASN A 37 -1.78 -4.27 5.41
N TYR A 38 -1.27 -3.27 6.11
CA TYR A 38 -1.95 -1.99 6.32
C TYR A 38 -2.26 -1.27 5.01
N VAL A 39 -1.27 -1.11 4.11
CA VAL A 39 -1.49 -0.47 2.80
C VAL A 39 -2.53 -1.26 1.99
N SER A 40 -2.49 -2.59 2.01
CA SER A 40 -3.47 -3.43 1.32
C SER A 40 -4.89 -3.24 1.89
N GLN A 41 -5.02 -3.12 3.21
CA GLN A 41 -6.31 -2.80 3.84
C GLN A 41 -6.82 -1.42 3.41
N CYS A 42 -5.94 -0.42 3.32
CA CYS A 42 -6.33 0.92 2.84
C CYS A 42 -6.84 0.88 1.40
N ILE A 43 -6.10 0.21 0.50
CA ILE A 43 -6.50 0.05 -0.91
C ILE A 43 -7.83 -0.70 -1.00
N HIS A 44 -8.00 -1.77 -0.23
CA HIS A 44 -9.24 -2.55 -0.20
C HIS A 44 -10.42 -1.74 0.33
N ALA A 45 -10.21 -0.90 1.34
CA ALA A 45 -11.24 0.01 1.86
C ALA A 45 -11.65 1.09 0.85
N GLY A 46 -10.79 1.39 -0.13
CA GLY A 46 -11.13 2.18 -1.32
C GLY A 46 -11.90 1.41 -2.39
N ASP A 47 -12.58 0.32 -2.02
CA ASP A 47 -13.39 -0.52 -2.90
C ASP A 47 -12.63 -1.17 -4.07
N LEU A 48 -11.29 -1.24 -4.02
CA LEU A 48 -10.54 -1.96 -5.03
C LEU A 48 -10.76 -3.48 -4.86
N PRO A 49 -11.25 -4.19 -5.89
CA PRO A 49 -11.61 -5.60 -5.74
C PRO A 49 -10.37 -6.46 -5.56
N MET A 50 -10.43 -7.38 -4.59
CA MET A 50 -9.42 -8.41 -4.42
C MET A 50 -9.44 -9.39 -5.59
N VAL A 51 -8.26 -9.82 -6.02
CA VAL A 51 -8.11 -10.88 -7.03
C VAL A 51 -7.72 -12.16 -6.33
N TYR A 52 -8.71 -13.01 -6.05
CA TYR A 52 -8.52 -14.26 -5.33
C TYR A 52 -7.84 -15.35 -6.17
N SER A 53 -7.01 -16.15 -5.50
CA SER A 53 -6.33 -17.31 -6.10
C SER A 53 -6.17 -18.43 -5.07
N SER A 54 -6.05 -19.69 -5.52
CA SER A 54 -5.68 -20.82 -4.65
C SER A 54 -4.19 -20.81 -4.28
N SER A 55 -3.34 -20.18 -5.10
CA SER A 55 -1.92 -19.96 -4.79
C SER A 55 -1.69 -18.64 -4.06
N LYS A 56 -0.81 -18.65 -3.05
CA LYS A 56 -0.35 -17.44 -2.34
C LYS A 56 0.53 -16.53 -3.21
N SER A 57 1.19 -17.07 -4.24
CA SER A 57 2.05 -16.29 -5.14
C SER A 57 1.29 -15.57 -6.25
N LYS A 58 -0.03 -15.73 -6.34
CA LYS A 58 -0.88 -15.15 -7.38
C LYS A 58 -2.03 -14.34 -6.78
N GLY A 59 -2.43 -13.31 -7.52
CA GLY A 59 -3.50 -12.39 -7.14
C GLY A 59 -3.09 -11.41 -6.05
N TRP A 60 -4.07 -10.72 -5.49
CA TRP A 60 -3.94 -9.84 -4.33
C TRP A 60 -5.21 -9.99 -3.50
N TRP A 61 -5.10 -10.72 -2.39
CA TRP A 61 -6.26 -11.16 -1.64
C TRP A 61 -5.98 -11.48 -0.18
N TYR A 62 -7.02 -11.31 0.61
CA TYR A 62 -7.12 -11.74 2.00
C TYR A 62 -8.43 -12.49 2.22
N ARG A 63 -8.37 -13.62 2.91
CA ARG A 63 -9.51 -14.47 3.27
C ARG A 63 -9.60 -14.56 4.78
N ARG A 64 -10.62 -13.90 5.32
CA ARG A 64 -10.99 -14.02 6.73
C ARG A 64 -11.69 -15.36 6.96
N ARG A 65 -11.15 -16.16 7.88
CA ARG A 65 -11.64 -17.46 8.34
C ARG A 65 -11.67 -17.58 9.87
N GLY A 66 -11.15 -16.58 10.59
CA GLY A 66 -11.14 -16.51 12.05
C GLY A 66 -9.74 -16.68 12.63
N GLY A 67 -9.09 -15.55 12.92
CA GLY A 67 -7.82 -15.51 13.64
C GLY A 67 -6.69 -16.23 12.90
N LEU A 68 -6.14 -17.30 13.49
CA LEU A 68 -5.02 -18.04 12.90
C LEU A 68 -5.36 -18.75 11.60
N ALA A 69 -6.65 -18.98 11.31
CA ALA A 69 -7.11 -19.62 10.08
C ALA A 69 -7.14 -18.66 8.87
N ASP A 70 -6.96 -17.36 9.08
CA ASP A 70 -6.94 -16.38 8.01
C ASP A 70 -5.81 -16.70 7.02
N THR A 71 -6.08 -16.47 5.73
CA THR A 71 -5.09 -16.72 4.66
C THR A 71 -5.00 -15.53 3.73
N TRP A 72 -3.85 -15.32 3.11
CA TRP A 72 -3.58 -14.17 2.24
C TRP A 72 -2.55 -14.49 1.16
N SER A 73 -2.48 -13.69 0.10
CA SER A 73 -1.42 -13.72 -0.90
C SER A 73 -0.15 -13.01 -0.42
N PHE A 74 1.00 -13.30 -1.02
CA PHE A 74 2.24 -12.57 -0.72
C PHE A 74 2.11 -11.09 -1.06
N SER A 75 1.48 -10.74 -2.19
CA SER A 75 1.20 -9.35 -2.57
C SER A 75 0.34 -8.58 -1.55
N TRP A 76 -0.43 -9.26 -0.69
CA TRP A 76 -1.21 -8.60 0.36
C TRP A 76 -0.35 -8.19 1.57
N ALA A 77 0.74 -8.92 1.86
CA ALA A 77 1.47 -8.79 3.13
C ALA A 77 3.00 -8.65 3.01
N VAL A 78 3.58 -8.73 1.82
CA VAL A 78 5.04 -8.65 1.60
C VAL A 78 5.36 -7.52 0.64
N ALA A 79 6.21 -6.57 1.08
CA ALA A 79 6.44 -5.31 0.37
C ALA A 79 6.93 -5.50 -1.07
N HIS A 80 7.92 -6.36 -1.27
CA HIS A 80 8.42 -6.71 -2.59
C HIS A 80 7.36 -7.34 -3.50
N SER A 81 6.49 -8.18 -2.94
CA SER A 81 5.40 -8.78 -3.70
C SER A 81 4.30 -7.77 -4.06
N LEU A 82 3.98 -6.81 -3.17
CA LEU A 82 3.05 -5.73 -3.51
C LEU A 82 3.63 -4.82 -4.60
N PHE A 83 4.91 -4.44 -4.50
CA PHE A 83 5.60 -3.69 -5.55
C PHE A 83 5.45 -4.36 -6.92
N ASN A 84 5.81 -5.65 -7.02
CA ASN A 84 5.73 -6.39 -8.28
C ASN A 84 4.29 -6.45 -8.80
N TYR A 85 3.31 -6.54 -7.90
CA TYR A 85 1.90 -6.57 -8.27
C TYR A 85 1.40 -5.23 -8.82
N LEU A 86 1.74 -4.11 -8.17
CA LEU A 86 1.42 -2.76 -8.64
C LEU A 86 2.16 -2.44 -9.95
N LYS A 87 3.42 -2.87 -10.09
CA LYS A 87 4.20 -2.74 -11.32
C LYS A 87 3.57 -3.49 -12.50
N ALA A 88 2.93 -4.63 -12.25
CA ALA A 88 2.24 -5.43 -13.25
C ALA A 88 0.84 -4.90 -13.64
N GLY A 89 0.42 -3.73 -13.11
CA GLY A 89 -0.89 -3.13 -13.40
C GLY A 89 -1.96 -3.38 -12.34
N GLY A 90 -1.62 -4.07 -11.25
CA GLY A 90 -2.52 -4.24 -10.11
C GLY A 90 -3.71 -5.18 -10.41
N PRO A 91 -4.79 -5.13 -9.62
CA PRO A 91 -5.87 -6.10 -9.74
C PRO A 91 -6.70 -5.99 -11.01
N THR A 92 -6.88 -4.78 -11.54
CA THR A 92 -7.77 -4.53 -12.68
C THR A 92 -7.10 -3.70 -13.78
N GLY A 93 -5.77 -3.69 -13.86
CA GLY A 93 -5.04 -2.83 -14.81
C GLY A 93 -5.14 -1.35 -14.47
N ASN A 94 -5.40 -1.03 -13.21
CA ASN A 94 -5.68 0.33 -12.75
C ASN A 94 -4.47 1.00 -12.08
N THR A 95 -3.35 0.29 -11.93
CA THR A 95 -2.15 0.87 -11.32
C THR A 95 -1.14 1.27 -12.39
N ILE A 96 -0.55 2.45 -12.22
CA ILE A 96 0.44 3.01 -13.13
C ILE A 96 1.60 3.54 -12.32
N GLU A 97 2.81 3.17 -12.71
CA GLU A 97 4.00 3.79 -12.14
C GLU A 97 4.17 5.19 -12.72
N VAL A 98 4.31 6.17 -11.82
CA VAL A 98 4.57 7.56 -12.15
C VAL A 98 6.02 7.90 -11.85
N SER A 99 6.60 8.84 -12.61
CA SER A 99 8.05 9.12 -12.53
C SER A 99 8.44 10.04 -11.38
N SER A 100 7.47 10.68 -10.73
CA SER A 100 7.72 11.70 -9.72
C SER A 100 6.62 11.69 -8.65
N PRO A 101 6.96 12.02 -7.38
CA PRO A 101 6.00 12.11 -6.29
C PRO A 101 4.96 13.22 -6.50
N GLN A 102 5.26 14.24 -7.32
CA GLN A 102 4.31 15.32 -7.64
C GLN A 102 3.14 14.84 -8.52
N GLN A 103 3.24 13.66 -9.13
CA GLN A 103 2.15 13.06 -9.91
C GLN A 103 1.22 12.21 -9.03
N LEU A 104 1.58 11.99 -7.77
CA LEU A 104 0.75 11.25 -6.83
C LEU A 104 -0.48 12.05 -6.42
N ARG A 105 -1.51 11.31 -6.03
CA ARG A 105 -2.73 11.81 -5.38
C ARG A 105 -2.93 11.05 -4.07
N ALA A 106 -3.74 11.61 -3.18
CA ALA A 106 -4.16 10.89 -1.98
C ALA A 106 -4.82 9.55 -2.38
N GLY A 107 -4.49 8.49 -1.64
CA GLY A 107 -4.83 7.10 -1.95
C GLY A 107 -3.80 6.37 -2.84
N ASP A 108 -2.79 7.04 -3.38
CA ASP A 108 -1.70 6.38 -4.11
C ASP A 108 -0.66 5.76 -3.16
N VAL A 109 0.21 4.91 -3.70
CA VAL A 109 1.18 4.14 -2.92
C VAL A 109 2.61 4.52 -3.28
N ILE A 110 3.47 4.55 -2.26
CA ILE A 110 4.92 4.65 -2.42
C ILE A 110 5.56 3.37 -1.89
N CYS A 111 6.42 2.76 -2.71
CA CYS A 111 7.28 1.65 -2.31
C CYS A 111 8.69 2.17 -2.07
N TYR A 112 9.38 1.58 -1.09
CA TYR A 112 10.74 1.94 -0.71
C TYR A 112 11.66 0.71 -0.77
N ASP A 113 12.78 0.86 -1.45
CA ASP A 113 13.91 -0.05 -1.46
C ASP A 113 15.04 0.67 -0.70
N TRP A 114 15.22 0.32 0.57
CA TRP A 114 16.06 1.10 1.51
C TRP A 114 17.53 1.04 1.14
N GLU A 115 17.99 -0.15 0.74
CA GLU A 115 19.37 -0.47 0.42
C GLU A 115 19.73 -0.20 -1.06
N GLY A 116 18.72 -0.04 -1.91
CA GLY A 116 18.88 0.15 -3.35
C GLY A 116 19.35 -1.11 -4.07
N ASP A 117 19.02 -2.29 -3.53
CA ASP A 117 19.46 -3.60 -4.02
C ASP A 117 18.43 -4.29 -4.95
N GLY A 118 17.30 -3.61 -5.21
CA GLY A 118 16.18 -4.13 -5.99
C GLY A 118 15.13 -4.86 -5.15
N ARG A 119 15.32 -5.02 -3.83
CA ARG A 119 14.38 -5.67 -2.92
C ARG A 119 13.60 -4.64 -2.10
N TRP A 120 12.46 -4.22 -2.62
CA TRP A 120 11.52 -3.35 -1.90
C TRP A 120 11.11 -3.87 -0.51
N ASN A 121 11.32 -3.05 0.51
CA ASN A 121 11.20 -3.39 1.92
C ASN A 121 9.97 -2.78 2.60
N HIS A 122 9.48 -1.64 2.10
CA HIS A 122 8.40 -0.89 2.76
C HIS A 122 7.38 -0.33 1.76
N ASN A 123 6.14 -0.16 2.24
CA ASN A 123 5.07 0.52 1.52
C ASN A 123 4.40 1.54 2.43
N ALA A 124 4.04 2.67 1.85
CA ALA A 124 3.22 3.70 2.51
C ALA A 124 2.11 4.15 1.57
N ILE A 125 1.02 4.65 2.14
CA ILE A 125 -0.10 5.24 1.39
C ILE A 125 -0.07 6.77 1.54
N VAL A 126 -0.21 7.49 0.42
CA VAL A 126 -0.34 8.94 0.40
C VAL A 126 -1.69 9.34 0.98
N THR A 127 -1.69 10.17 2.03
CA THR A 127 -2.90 10.61 2.73
C THR A 127 -3.16 12.10 2.60
N GLY A 128 -2.19 12.87 2.12
CA GLY A 128 -2.31 14.30 1.91
C GLY A 128 -1.06 14.90 1.28
N PHE A 129 -0.97 16.22 1.34
CA PHE A 129 0.16 16.99 0.83
C PHE A 129 0.47 18.14 1.78
N ASP A 130 1.75 18.51 1.90
CA ASP A 130 2.15 19.71 2.62
C ASP A 130 1.85 20.99 1.82
N TYR A 131 2.19 22.14 2.39
CA TYR A 131 1.99 23.46 1.76
C TYR A 131 2.72 23.60 0.41
N TYR A 132 3.82 22.86 0.20
CA TYR A 132 4.63 22.90 -1.01
C TYR A 132 4.19 21.84 -2.04
N GLY A 133 3.14 21.07 -1.75
CA GLY A 133 2.66 19.99 -2.60
C GLY A 133 3.49 18.71 -2.51
N ASN A 134 4.30 18.53 -1.46
CA ASN A 134 4.99 17.25 -1.22
C ASN A 134 4.02 16.26 -0.58
N PRO A 135 3.99 14.98 -1.04
CA PRO A 135 3.15 13.97 -0.44
C PRO A 135 3.41 13.78 1.06
N LEU A 136 2.32 13.60 1.81
CA LEU A 136 2.34 13.14 3.19
C LEU A 136 1.77 11.72 3.22
N VAL A 137 2.38 10.84 3.99
CA VAL A 137 2.03 9.41 4.01
C VAL A 137 1.69 8.89 5.40
N ASN A 138 0.86 7.86 5.43
CA ASN A 138 0.68 7.00 6.59
C ASN A 138 1.27 5.60 6.30
N ALA A 139 1.81 4.96 7.34
CA ALA A 139 2.33 3.59 7.25
C ALA A 139 2.36 2.91 8.63
N HIS A 140 2.51 1.58 8.61
CA HIS A 140 2.68 0.72 9.79
C HIS A 140 4.13 0.17 9.90
N THR A 141 4.33 -0.88 10.72
CA THR A 141 5.60 -1.35 11.29
C THR A 141 6.14 -0.38 12.35
N TYR A 142 6.33 0.87 11.95
CA TYR A 142 6.44 2.00 12.87
C TYR A 142 5.36 3.02 12.48
N ASN A 143 4.30 3.06 13.30
CA ASN A 143 3.11 3.86 13.04
C ASN A 143 3.50 5.31 12.68
N SER A 144 3.13 5.71 11.47
CA SER A 144 3.43 7.01 10.89
C SER A 144 2.14 7.64 10.39
N GLN A 145 1.93 8.92 10.71
CA GLN A 145 0.80 9.71 10.25
C GLN A 145 1.29 11.04 9.69
N TYR A 146 0.81 11.42 8.50
CA TYR A 146 1.18 12.66 7.83
C TYR A 146 2.69 12.88 7.76
N ARG A 147 3.46 11.80 7.60
CA ARG A 147 4.91 11.84 7.56
C ARG A 147 5.36 12.30 6.18
N ASP A 148 6.46 13.05 6.13
CA ASP A 148 7.11 13.37 4.87
C ASP A 148 7.47 12.10 4.10
N TRP A 149 7.04 12.02 2.84
CA TRP A 149 7.15 10.82 2.02
C TRP A 149 8.59 10.34 1.81
N ARG A 150 9.60 11.21 1.94
CA ARG A 150 11.00 10.86 1.70
C ARG A 150 11.57 9.96 2.80
N TYR A 151 10.95 9.91 3.97
CA TYR A 151 11.41 9.07 5.09
C TYR A 151 12.86 9.37 5.55
N LEU A 152 13.38 10.58 5.28
CA LEU A 152 14.79 10.93 5.60
C LEU A 152 15.13 10.78 7.10
N ASN A 153 14.14 10.87 7.98
CA ASN A 153 14.28 10.68 9.42
C ASN A 153 14.07 9.23 9.88
N SER A 154 13.97 8.27 8.95
CA SER A 154 13.84 6.85 9.28
C SER A 154 15.20 6.24 9.56
N PRO A 155 15.36 5.40 10.61
CA PRO A 155 16.61 4.66 10.81
C PRO A 155 16.89 3.64 9.70
N ALA A 156 15.86 3.23 8.94
CA ALA A 156 16.02 2.35 7.78
C ALA A 156 16.48 3.11 6.52
N TRP A 157 16.33 4.43 6.47
CA TRP A 157 16.64 5.20 5.27
C TRP A 157 18.15 5.29 5.04
N THR A 158 18.57 5.20 3.77
CA THR A 158 19.96 5.40 3.37
C THR A 158 20.02 6.27 2.11
N GLU A 159 21.19 6.83 1.78
CA GLU A 159 21.39 7.57 0.52
C GLU A 159 21.15 6.71 -0.73
N LYS A 160 21.17 5.37 -0.59
CA LYS A 160 20.90 4.44 -1.69
C LYS A 160 19.41 4.23 -1.93
N THR A 161 18.55 4.68 -1.00
CA THR A 161 17.12 4.42 -1.04
C THR A 161 16.50 4.79 -2.39
N LYS A 162 15.76 3.84 -2.97
CA LYS A 162 14.97 4.03 -4.18
C LYS A 162 13.49 4.07 -3.85
N TYR A 163 12.74 4.80 -4.68
CA TYR A 163 11.30 4.95 -4.55
C TYR A 163 10.63 4.51 -5.84
N ALA A 164 9.46 3.89 -5.70
CA ALA A 164 8.52 3.70 -6.79
C ALA A 164 7.17 4.27 -6.39
N PHE A 165 6.57 5.00 -7.33
CA PHE A 165 5.36 5.78 -7.10
C PHE A 165 4.24 5.17 -7.94
N PHE A 166 3.16 4.72 -7.30
CA PHE A 166 2.06 4.04 -7.99
C PHE A 166 0.76 4.81 -7.86
N HIS A 167 0.27 5.28 -9.00
CA HIS A 167 -1.03 5.88 -9.16
C HIS A 167 -2.11 4.81 -9.34
N ILE A 168 -3.18 4.84 -8.53
CA ILE A 168 -4.28 3.86 -8.58
C ILE A 168 -5.55 4.50 -9.15
N ARG A 169 -5.98 4.10 -10.35
CA ARG A 169 -7.16 4.64 -11.03
C ARG A 169 -8.46 4.01 -10.57
#